data_AF-A0A165WI04-F1
#
_entry.id   AF-A0A165WI04-F1
#
_cell.length_a   1.000
_cell.length_b   1.000
_cell.length_c   1.000
_cell.angle_alpha   90.00
_cell.angle_beta   90.00
_cell.angle_gamma   90.00
#
_symmetry.space_group_name_H-M   'P 1'
#
loop_
_entity.id
_entity.type
_entity.pdbx_description
1 polymer ?
#
loop_
_entity_poly.entity_id
_entity_poly.type
_entity_poly.pdbx_seq_one_letter_code
_entity_poly.pdbx_strand_id
1 'polypeptide(L)'
;WLPNALAFGALMSAALAITHPEQYALTRECLILLAKKHPALETILRIWPFAFNALAVVSNRCTPMHRDRSSGDDVDYDGMVTVGGDDDVTIKFDGLGFWGRYRSGTMVWTSCHMQLHSVS
;
A
#
# COMPACT_ATOMS: atom_id res chain seq x y z
N TRP A 1 -10.78 -4.40 14.10
CA TRP A 1 -10.02 -3.52 13.19
C TRP A 1 -10.48 -3.68 11.74
N LEU A 2 -10.41 -4.87 11.12
CA LEU A 2 -10.79 -5.07 9.71
C LEU A 2 -12.17 -4.51 9.30
N PRO A 3 -13.27 -4.76 10.03
CA PRO A 3 -14.57 -4.16 9.69
C PRO A 3 -14.56 -2.62 9.76
N ASN A 4 -13.79 -2.05 10.69
CA ASN A 4 -13.63 -0.60 10.85
C ASN A 4 -12.70 0.00 9.79
N ALA A 5 -11.92 -0.82 9.10
CA ALA A 5 -11.01 -0.40 8.03
C ALA A 5 -11.70 -0.34 6.66
N LEU A 6 -13.00 -0.67 6.57
CA LEU A 6 -13.71 -0.77 5.29
C LEU A 6 -13.63 0.50 4.45
N ALA A 7 -13.94 1.65 5.04
CA ALA A 7 -13.90 2.94 4.32
C ALA A 7 -12.49 3.27 3.81
N PHE A 8 -11.49 3.06 4.68
CA PHE A 8 -10.10 3.32 4.33
C PHE A 8 -9.57 2.35 3.27
N GLY A 9 -9.85 1.05 3.40
CA GLY A 9 -9.45 0.04 2.41
C GLY A 9 -10.15 0.23 1.07
N ALA A 10 -11.43 0.63 1.07
CA ALA A 10 -12.15 0.99 -0.14
C ALA A 10 -11.52 2.21 -0.83
N LEU A 11 -11.09 3.22 -0.08
CA LEU A 11 -10.41 4.40 -0.63
C LEU A 11 -9.06 4.02 -1.26
N MET A 12 -8.23 3.24 -0.57
CA MET A 12 -6.96 2.74 -1.12
C MET A 12 -7.18 1.91 -2.38
N SER A 13 -8.18 1.03 -2.36
CA SER A 13 -8.54 0.17 -3.50
C SER A 13 -9.04 1.00 -4.69
N ALA A 14 -9.84 2.04 -4.45
CA ALA A 14 -10.33 2.94 -5.48
C ALA A 14 -9.19 3.76 -6.10
N ALA A 15 -8.24 4.24 -5.27
CA ALA A 15 -7.07 4.95 -5.76
C ALA A 15 -6.22 4.04 -6.66
N LEU A 16 -5.96 2.79 -6.27
CA LEU A 16 -5.27 1.82 -7.15
C LEU A 16 -6.05 1.55 -8.44
N ALA A 17 -7.38 1.40 -8.37
CA ALA A 17 -8.20 1.19 -9.56
C ALA A 17 -8.12 2.37 -10.56
N ILE A 18 -7.84 3.58 -10.09
CA ILE A 18 -7.64 4.78 -10.93
C ILE A 18 -6.21 4.86 -11.44
N THR A 19 -5.20 4.64 -10.59
CA THR A 19 -3.79 4.83 -10.95
C THR A 19 -3.20 3.65 -11.71
N HIS A 20 -3.66 2.43 -11.42
CA HIS A 20 -3.19 1.19 -12.04
C HIS A 20 -4.33 0.12 -12.15
N PRO A 21 -5.33 0.32 -13.03
CA PRO A 21 -6.53 -0.52 -13.11
C PRO A 21 -6.26 -2.01 -13.35
N GLU A 22 -5.22 -2.34 -14.13
CA GLU A 22 -4.85 -3.73 -14.41
C GLU A 22 -4.40 -4.47 -13.14
N GLN A 23 -3.45 -3.91 -12.40
CA GLN A 23 -3.00 -4.43 -11.11
C GLN A 23 -4.16 -4.53 -10.09
N TYR A 24 -5.10 -3.58 -10.07
CA TYR A 24 -6.31 -3.70 -9.24
C TYR A 24 -7.12 -4.95 -9.60
N ALA A 25 -7.39 -5.17 -10.90
CA ALA A 25 -8.15 -6.32 -11.37
C ALA A 25 -7.46 -7.64 -11.02
N LEU A 26 -6.15 -7.73 -11.28
CA LEU A 26 -5.32 -8.89 -10.95
C LEU A 26 -5.30 -9.17 -9.45
N THR A 27 -5.16 -8.14 -8.62
CA THR A 27 -5.13 -8.35 -7.16
C THR A 27 -6.48 -8.82 -6.63
N ARG A 28 -7.58 -8.27 -7.15
CA ARG A 28 -8.94 -8.75 -6.80
C ARG A 28 -9.13 -10.21 -7.18
N GLU A 29 -8.68 -10.62 -8.36
CA GLU A 29 -8.72 -12.02 -8.78
C GLU A 29 -7.86 -12.92 -7.88
N CYS A 30 -6.64 -12.47 -7.54
CA CYS A 30 -5.74 -13.17 -6.65
C CYS A 30 -6.38 -13.43 -5.27
N LEU A 31 -7.05 -12.45 -4.68
CA LEU A 31 -7.76 -12.62 -3.40
C LEU A 31 -8.90 -13.65 -3.49
N ILE A 32 -9.64 -13.68 -4.61
CA ILE A 32 -10.69 -14.69 -4.86
C ILE A 32 -10.07 -16.08 -4.97
N LEU A 33 -8.97 -16.22 -5.72
CA LEU A 33 -8.27 -17.49 -5.88
C LEU A 33 -7.64 -17.96 -4.57
N LEU A 34 -7.10 -17.04 -3.76
CA LEU A 34 -6.54 -17.33 -2.45
C LEU A 34 -7.61 -17.89 -1.51
N ALA A 35 -8.81 -17.31 -1.47
CA ALA A 35 -9.93 -17.80 -0.69
C ALA A 35 -10.37 -19.22 -1.11
N LYS A 36 -10.36 -19.51 -2.42
CA LYS A 36 -10.70 -20.84 -2.96
C LYS A 36 -9.64 -21.89 -2.62
N LYS A 37 -8.35 -21.53 -2.75
CA LYS A 37 -7.22 -22.45 -2.51
C LYS A 37 -6.98 -22.71 -1.02
N HIS A 38 -7.31 -21.74 -0.18
CA HIS A 38 -7.10 -21.82 1.26
C HIS A 38 -8.41 -21.53 2.00
N PRO A 39 -9.31 -22.53 2.15
CA PRO A 39 -10.59 -22.35 2.82
C PRO A 39 -10.48 -21.78 4.24
N ALA A 40 -9.37 -22.04 4.94
CA ALA A 40 -9.07 -21.45 6.24
C ALA A 40 -9.00 -19.91 6.23
N LEU A 41 -8.70 -19.31 5.07
CA LEU A 41 -8.65 -17.85 4.89
C LEU A 41 -9.96 -17.27 4.34
N GLU A 42 -10.96 -18.09 4.02
CA GLU A 42 -12.18 -17.61 3.37
C GLU A 42 -12.90 -16.55 4.22
N THR A 43 -13.08 -16.82 5.52
CA THR A 43 -13.76 -15.90 6.43
C THR A 43 -13.04 -14.56 6.55
N ILE A 44 -11.70 -14.56 6.58
CA ILE A 44 -10.92 -13.32 6.70
C ILE A 44 -10.93 -12.53 5.39
N LEU A 45 -10.80 -13.22 4.25
CA LEU A 45 -10.80 -12.59 2.92
C LEU A 45 -12.16 -12.00 2.55
N ARG A 46 -13.26 -12.55 3.08
CA ARG A 46 -14.61 -11.97 2.91
C ARG A 46 -14.77 -10.60 3.55
N ILE A 47 -13.98 -10.28 4.59
CA ILE A 47 -14.03 -8.99 5.28
C ILE A 47 -12.76 -8.15 5.05
N TRP A 48 -11.86 -8.60 4.17
CA TRP A 48 -10.63 -7.92 3.85
C TRP A 48 -10.91 -6.75 2.88
N PRO A 49 -10.72 -5.48 3.30
CA PRO A 49 -11.23 -4.35 2.54
C PRO A 49 -10.24 -3.81 1.50
N PHE A 50 -9.04 -4.40 1.38
CA PHE A 50 -7.96 -3.90 0.54
C PHE A 50 -7.79 -4.77 -0.71
N ALA A 51 -7.55 -4.14 -1.85
CA ALA A 51 -7.04 -4.80 -3.06
C ALA A 51 -5.53 -5.08 -2.97
N PHE A 52 -5.04 -5.50 -1.80
CA PHE A 52 -3.66 -5.94 -1.53
C PHE A 52 -3.73 -7.23 -0.71
N ASN A 53 -2.73 -8.09 -0.80
CA ASN A 53 -2.66 -9.31 0.00
C ASN A 53 -1.97 -9.12 1.36
N ALA A 54 -1.30 -7.99 1.57
CA ALA A 54 -0.57 -7.65 2.78
C ALA A 54 -0.79 -6.19 3.16
N LEU A 55 -0.66 -5.90 4.45
CA LEU A 55 -0.67 -4.55 5.01
C LEU A 55 0.39 -4.46 6.10
N ALA A 56 1.23 -3.43 6.03
CA ALA A 56 2.16 -3.08 7.09
C ALA A 56 1.75 -1.74 7.72
N VAL A 57 1.88 -1.63 9.04
CA VAL A 57 1.65 -0.37 9.77
C VAL A 57 2.94 0.01 10.49
N VAL A 58 3.49 1.17 10.12
CA VAL A 58 4.67 1.74 10.75
C VAL A 58 4.22 2.94 11.59
N SER A 59 4.54 2.94 12.88
CA SER A 59 4.13 3.98 13.82
C SER A 59 5.35 4.55 14.55
N ASN A 60 5.45 5.88 14.62
CA ASN A 60 6.48 6.63 15.34
C ASN A 60 7.92 6.20 15.00
N ARG A 61 8.17 5.86 13.74
CA ARG A 61 9.48 5.45 13.24
C ARG A 61 9.79 6.15 11.93
N CYS A 62 11.00 6.68 11.84
CA CYS A 62 11.64 6.96 10.56
C CYS A 62 11.91 5.63 9.85
N THR A 63 11.64 5.59 8.56
CA THR A 63 12.00 4.47 7.69
C THR A 63 13.24 4.89 6.89
N PRO A 64 14.43 4.33 7.19
CA PRO A 64 15.65 4.63 6.46
C PRO A 64 15.52 4.35 4.96
N MET A 65 16.44 4.91 4.17
CA MET A 65 16.46 4.74 2.72
C MET A 65 16.61 3.26 2.34
N HIS A 66 15.64 2.72 1.60
CA HIS A 66 15.60 1.30 1.22
C HIS A 66 14.75 1.06 -0.04
N ARG A 67 14.67 -0.22 -0.44
CA ARG A 67 13.76 -0.74 -1.45
C ARG A 67 13.10 -2.00 -0.90
N ASP A 68 11.85 -2.21 -1.24
CA ASP A 68 11.09 -3.40 -0.84
C ASP A 68 11.35 -4.54 -1.81
N ARG A 69 12.60 -5.01 -1.88
CA ARG A 69 13.04 -6.05 -2.84
C ARG A 69 12.30 -7.39 -2.74
N SER A 70 11.58 -7.61 -1.64
CA SER A 70 10.81 -8.83 -1.38
C SER A 70 9.29 -8.63 -1.55
N SER A 71 8.83 -7.45 -1.96
CA SER A 71 7.44 -7.13 -2.26
C SER A 71 7.33 -6.56 -3.68
N GLY A 72 6.24 -6.86 -4.37
CA GLY A 72 5.97 -6.38 -5.74
C GLY A 72 7.08 -6.71 -6.75
N ASP A 73 7.05 -5.99 -7.87
CA ASP A 73 8.05 -6.04 -8.92
C ASP A 73 8.25 -4.64 -9.57
N ASP A 74 8.84 -4.60 -10.77
CA ASP A 74 9.14 -3.35 -11.47
C ASP A 74 7.93 -2.65 -12.10
N VAL A 75 6.80 -3.34 -12.23
CA VAL A 75 5.57 -2.79 -12.81
C VAL A 75 4.45 -2.61 -11.78
N ASP A 76 4.47 -3.36 -10.70
CA ASP A 76 3.49 -3.27 -9.61
C ASP A 76 3.71 -2.04 -8.73
N TYR A 77 2.60 -1.41 -8.33
CA TYR A 77 2.59 -0.31 -7.36
C TYR A 77 2.28 -0.80 -5.95
N ASP A 78 3.07 -0.30 -5.01
CA ASP A 78 2.77 -0.32 -3.58
C ASP A 78 1.97 0.94 -3.22
N GLY A 79 0.98 0.76 -2.35
CA GLY A 79 0.16 1.85 -1.81
C GLY A 79 0.63 2.25 -0.43
N MET A 80 1.19 3.45 -0.30
CA MET A 80 1.57 4.03 0.99
C MET A 80 0.60 5.16 1.35
N VAL A 81 0.19 5.21 2.61
CA VAL A 81 -0.52 6.35 3.17
C VAL A 81 0.12 6.74 4.50
N THR A 82 -0.03 8.00 4.87
CA THR A 82 0.24 8.46 6.22
C THR A 82 -1.05 8.91 6.90
N VAL A 83 -1.22 8.56 8.17
CA VAL A 83 -2.42 8.86 8.97
C VAL A 83 -1.96 9.43 10.29
N GLY A 84 -2.33 10.67 10.57
CA GLY A 84 -1.73 11.46 11.66
C GLY A 84 -0.29 11.86 11.34
N GLY A 85 0.51 12.09 12.39
CA GLY A 85 1.90 12.53 12.29
C GLY A 85 2.09 14.04 12.28
N ASP A 86 3.34 14.47 12.40
CA ASP A 86 3.73 15.88 12.42
C ASP A 86 3.73 16.49 11.01
N ASP A 87 3.54 17.81 10.94
CA ASP A 87 3.54 18.58 9.68
C ASP A 87 4.88 18.54 8.93
N ASP A 88 5.94 18.14 9.63
CA ASP A 88 7.31 18.08 9.14
C ASP A 88 7.70 16.70 8.61
N VAL A 89 6.81 15.70 8.67
CA VAL A 89 7.08 14.39 8.07
C VAL A 89 7.23 14.54 6.56
N THR A 90 8.26 13.92 6.01
CA THR A 90 8.60 13.95 4.59
C THR A 90 8.74 12.54 4.02
N ILE A 91 8.46 12.43 2.73
CA ILE A 91 8.78 11.25 1.93
C ILE A 91 9.77 11.65 0.84
N LYS A 92 10.73 10.77 0.57
CA LYS A 92 11.79 11.01 -0.39
C LYS A 92 11.95 9.82 -1.32
N PHE A 93 12.18 10.10 -2.59
CA PHE A 93 12.47 9.14 -3.65
C PHE A 93 13.76 9.58 -4.37
N ASP A 94 14.90 9.13 -3.88
CA ASP A 94 16.22 9.61 -4.35
C ASP A 94 16.46 9.31 -5.83
N GLY A 95 16.00 8.15 -6.30
CA GLY A 95 16.10 7.77 -7.72
C GLY A 95 15.31 8.68 -8.66
N LEU A 96 14.28 9.37 -8.16
CA LEU A 96 13.44 10.28 -8.92
C LEU A 96 13.82 11.75 -8.71
N GLY A 97 14.79 12.04 -7.82
CA GLY A 97 15.10 13.41 -7.40
C GLY A 97 13.92 14.11 -6.70
N PHE A 98 12.96 13.34 -6.18
CA PHE A 98 11.74 13.87 -5.57
C PHE A 98 11.82 13.81 -4.05
N TRP A 99 11.34 14.85 -3.39
CA TRP A 99 10.96 14.81 -1.98
C TRP A 99 9.76 15.73 -1.77
N GLY A 100 8.95 15.42 -0.76
CA GLY A 100 7.77 16.21 -0.45
C GLY A 100 7.26 15.97 0.95
N ARG A 101 6.42 16.90 1.42
CA ARG A 101 5.75 16.76 2.71
C ARG A 101 4.74 15.61 2.65
N TYR A 102 4.84 14.71 3.62
CA TYR A 102 4.02 13.51 3.73
C TYR A 102 3.07 13.66 4.92
N ARG A 103 2.12 14.60 4.76
CA ARG A 103 1.10 14.93 5.77
C ARG A 103 0.01 13.89 5.83
N SER A 104 -0.63 13.78 6.99
CA SER A 104 -1.82 12.94 7.19
C SER A 104 -2.80 13.04 6.00
N GLY A 105 -3.11 11.90 5.39
CA GLY A 105 -3.97 11.79 4.22
C GLY A 105 -3.25 11.77 2.87
N THR A 106 -1.95 12.08 2.81
CA THR A 106 -1.18 11.92 1.58
C THR A 106 -1.06 10.44 1.24
N MET A 107 -1.36 10.10 -0.01
CA MET A 107 -1.15 8.77 -0.59
C MET A 107 -0.05 8.82 -1.64
N VAL A 108 0.76 7.77 -1.67
CA VAL A 108 1.80 7.59 -2.68
C VAL A 108 1.64 6.21 -3.32
N TRP A 109 1.66 6.20 -4.65
CA TRP A 109 1.50 5.02 -5.51
C TRP A 109 2.74 4.89 -6.37
N THR A 110 3.55 3.88 -6.10
CA THR A 110 4.83 3.69 -6.77
C THR A 110 5.34 2.27 -6.56
N SER A 111 6.21 1.76 -7.44
CA SER A 111 6.93 0.51 -7.18
C SER A 111 7.99 0.74 -6.10
N CYS A 112 7.74 0.28 -4.87
CA CYS A 112 8.73 0.31 -3.79
C CYS A 112 9.85 -0.72 -4.01
N HIS A 113 9.62 -1.71 -4.89
CA HIS A 113 10.66 -2.60 -5.39
C HIS A 113 11.76 -1.84 -6.13
N MET A 114 11.37 -0.91 -7.02
CA MET A 114 12.29 -0.16 -7.87
C MET A 114 12.78 1.13 -7.21
N GLN A 115 11.87 1.87 -6.60
CA GLN A 115 12.16 3.20 -6.10
C GLN A 115 12.87 3.16 -4.75
N LEU A 116 14.06 3.77 -4.69
CA LEU A 116 14.78 3.97 -3.45
C LEU A 116 14.07 5.05 -2.64
N HIS A 117 13.52 4.70 -1.48
CA HIS A 117 12.62 5.58 -0.73
C HIS A 117 12.85 5.57 0.79
N SER A 118 12.45 6.67 1.45
CA SER A 118 12.52 6.84 2.90
C SER A 118 11.38 7.73 3.41
N VAL A 119 11.05 7.60 4.70
CA VAL A 119 10.13 8.50 5.41
C VAL A 119 10.83 9.00 6.68
N SER A 120 10.83 10.31 6.91
CA SER A 120 11.46 10.96 8.07
C SER A 120 10.69 12.15 8.55
#